data_AF-A0AAX4P2A0-F1
#
_entry.id   AF-A0AAX4P2A0-F1
#
_cell.length_a   1.000
_cell.length_b   1.000
_cell.length_c   1.000
_cell.angle_alpha   90.00
_cell.angle_beta   90.00
_cell.angle_gamma   90.00
#
_symmetry.space_group_name_H-M   'P 1'
#
loop_
_entity.id
_entity.type
_entity.pdbx_description
1 polymer ?
#
loop_
_entity_poly.entity_id
_entity_poly.type
_entity_poly.pdbx_seq_one_letter_code
_entity_poly.pdbx_strand_id
1 'polypeptide(L)'
;MSLGTSGSIDDDDDLGRLGLLQAAGSALRSSQDRDRADRTQAAFKKVNSELKRLKSQFSKAKRENEILKQVKDTLSKRLQVEEQRTKELQREGQRSRKDSASTSQYESEIRELRTKLAIAEAEREAAQSLANLRVRHERMYFLSDDEETELCFRWVLLYWYWSAAEKLQICKEQASANAARWLRSLRRAPGFPASGAFSLGDVSDLLLGRREDRPDGDGRGGAGSERQATDGRTSFTLHDLITAECSLRSLHESELDRKVHTALAERTRAQILPTIRDLGNPLAAVSLDSISMDSGLDSAVCFTYDYVCYLQVTRMWLAYVWGKAREKKVEPHLSAQRHELWRERAGGELTSRCASDVREATKELGALQVEAQIWGARATALLLQPTKESARAE
;
A
#
# COMPACT_ATOMS: atom_id res chain seq x y z
N MET A 1 36.09 112.16 43.66
CA MET A 1 35.63 111.87 42.29
C MET A 1 36.63 111.03 41.53
N SER A 2 36.58 109.72 41.72
CA SER A 2 37.27 109.33 42.93
C SER A 2 38.49 108.53 42.57
N LEU A 3 39.69 109.06 42.61
CA LEU A 3 40.28 110.40 42.71
C LEU A 3 41.67 110.12 42.12
N GLY A 4 42.19 110.99 41.27
CA GLY A 4 43.07 112.00 41.81
C GLY A 4 44.51 111.45 41.80
N THR A 5 45.36 112.10 41.03
CA THR A 5 46.23 113.18 41.54
C THR A 5 47.60 112.58 41.87
N SER A 6 48.59 112.72 40.98
CA SER A 6 49.30 113.95 40.58
C SER A 6 50.59 114.12 41.40
N GLY A 7 51.60 114.72 40.77
CA GLY A 7 52.79 115.23 41.46
C GLY A 7 54.06 114.60 40.90
N SER A 8 54.66 115.03 39.78
CA SER A 8 55.07 116.38 39.34
C SER A 8 56.44 116.80 39.88
N ILE A 9 57.21 117.44 38.96
CA ILE A 9 58.27 118.46 39.16
C ILE A 9 59.62 117.86 39.60
N ASP A 10 60.67 117.84 38.76
CA ASP A 10 61.40 118.89 38.01
C ASP A 10 62.68 119.28 38.75
N ASP A 11 63.72 119.45 37.94
CA ASP A 11 64.81 120.42 37.99
C ASP A 11 65.90 120.34 39.09
N ASP A 12 67.09 120.05 38.58
CA ASP A 12 68.25 120.95 38.52
C ASP A 12 68.84 121.57 39.79
N ASP A 13 70.17 121.42 39.78
CA ASP A 13 71.20 122.41 40.08
C ASP A 13 71.64 122.74 41.51
N ASP A 14 72.96 122.61 41.57
CA ASP A 14 73.93 123.53 42.16
C ASP A 14 74.34 123.42 43.64
N LEU A 15 75.59 122.95 43.74
CA LEU A 15 76.69 123.67 44.37
C LEU A 15 76.44 124.27 45.76
N GLY A 16 77.08 123.63 46.73
CA GLY A 16 78.15 124.37 47.40
C GLY A 16 78.10 124.38 48.93
N ARG A 17 79.29 124.11 49.46
CA ARG A 17 79.82 124.41 50.80
C ARG A 17 79.41 123.45 51.91
N LEU A 18 80.33 122.57 52.33
CA LEU A 18 81.45 122.88 53.24
C LEU A 18 80.92 123.63 54.47
N GLY A 19 80.91 123.11 55.68
CA GLY A 19 81.59 121.96 56.25
C GLY A 19 81.44 122.10 57.77
N LEU A 20 81.95 121.11 58.50
CA LEU A 20 81.94 120.99 59.97
C LEU A 20 80.61 120.53 60.57
N LEU A 21 80.52 119.22 60.86
CA LEU A 21 80.67 118.72 62.23
C LEU A 21 80.52 117.19 62.25
N GLN A 22 81.65 116.55 62.00
CA GLN A 22 81.90 115.11 62.02
C GLN A 22 82.24 114.68 63.46
N ALA A 23 81.30 114.14 64.25
CA ALA A 23 81.64 113.44 65.50
C ALA A 23 80.57 112.57 66.18
N ALA A 24 79.27 112.68 65.89
CA ALA A 24 78.23 111.94 66.65
C ALA A 24 77.71 110.64 65.98
N GLY A 25 78.31 110.22 64.87
CA GLY A 25 77.77 109.16 64.01
C GLY A 25 78.35 107.75 64.18
N SER A 26 79.31 107.50 65.08
CA SER A 26 80.02 106.21 65.13
C SER A 26 79.41 105.18 66.11
N ALA A 27 78.73 105.62 67.18
CA ALA A 27 78.16 104.69 68.18
C ALA A 27 76.86 104.02 67.71
N LEU A 28 76.03 104.68 66.89
CA LEU A 28 74.77 104.12 66.36
C LEU A 28 75.00 103.11 65.22
N ARG A 29 76.12 103.21 64.49
CA ARG A 29 76.43 102.32 63.35
C ARG A 29 76.81 100.91 63.81
N SER A 30 77.49 100.74 64.94
CA SER A 30 77.92 99.40 65.41
C SER A 30 76.78 98.49 65.90
N SER A 31 75.69 99.07 66.44
CA SER A 31 74.48 98.31 66.79
C SER A 31 73.66 97.94 65.56
N GLN A 32 73.63 98.84 64.57
CA GLN A 32 72.90 98.64 63.32
C GLN A 32 73.55 97.59 62.42
N ASP A 33 74.88 97.45 62.50
CA ASP A 33 75.64 96.45 61.74
C ASP A 33 75.55 95.04 62.35
N ARG A 34 75.44 94.90 63.68
CA ARG A 34 75.14 93.60 64.32
C ARG A 34 73.73 93.11 64.01
N ASP A 35 72.73 93.98 64.12
CA ASP A 35 71.35 93.65 63.72
C ASP A 35 71.25 93.30 62.24
N ARG A 36 72.06 93.92 61.37
CA ARG A 36 72.16 93.55 59.96
C ARG A 36 72.78 92.17 59.78
N ALA A 37 73.85 91.85 60.50
CA ALA A 37 74.50 90.54 60.44
C ALA A 37 73.57 89.41 60.92
N ASP A 38 72.81 89.63 62.00
CA ASP A 38 71.86 88.65 62.50
C ASP A 38 70.65 88.49 61.55
N ARG A 39 70.17 89.58 60.94
CA ARG A 39 69.11 89.52 59.92
C ARG A 39 69.58 88.82 58.65
N THR A 40 70.81 89.02 58.20
CA THR A 40 71.36 88.32 57.03
C THR A 40 71.65 86.85 57.33
N GLN A 41 72.10 86.52 58.55
CA GLN A 41 72.29 85.13 58.97
C GLN A 41 70.95 84.39 59.16
N ALA A 42 69.93 85.05 59.72
CA ALA A 42 68.57 84.52 59.80
C ALA A 42 67.96 84.34 58.41
N ALA A 43 68.17 85.29 57.50
CA ALA A 43 67.76 85.16 56.09
C ALA A 43 68.47 83.99 55.40
N PHE A 44 69.78 83.80 55.63
CA PHE A 44 70.52 82.66 55.09
C PHE A 44 70.02 81.32 55.64
N LYS A 45 69.73 81.24 56.95
CA LYS A 45 69.16 80.04 57.57
C LYS A 45 67.77 79.74 56.99
N LYS A 46 66.95 80.77 56.75
CA LYS A 46 65.62 80.64 56.13
C LYS A 46 65.71 80.20 54.66
N VAL A 47 66.61 80.79 53.87
CA VAL A 47 66.83 80.38 52.47
C VAL A 47 67.37 78.95 52.41
N ASN A 48 68.24 78.55 53.34
CA ASN A 48 68.78 77.20 53.36
C ASN A 48 67.73 76.15 53.79
N SER A 49 66.83 76.48 54.72
CA SER A 49 65.71 75.60 55.06
C SER A 49 64.67 75.51 53.94
N GLU A 50 64.39 76.61 53.22
CA GLU A 50 63.59 76.63 51.99
C GLU A 50 64.22 75.77 50.89
N LEU A 51 65.54 75.88 50.66
CA LEU A 51 66.26 75.08 49.67
C LEU A 51 66.20 73.57 49.99
N LYS A 52 66.35 73.21 51.27
CA LYS A 52 66.17 71.82 51.72
C LYS A 52 64.73 71.34 51.51
N ARG A 53 63.73 72.18 51.77
CA ARG A 53 62.32 71.86 51.53
C ARG A 53 62.02 71.66 50.04
N LEU A 54 62.52 72.55 49.18
CA LEU A 54 62.37 72.45 47.73
C LEU A 54 63.08 71.23 47.15
N LYS A 55 64.30 70.90 47.62
CA LYS A 55 64.97 69.64 47.24
C LYS A 55 64.17 68.40 47.66
N SER A 56 63.57 68.41 48.86
CA SER A 56 62.70 67.33 49.31
C SER A 56 61.44 67.23 48.45
N GLN A 57 60.84 68.36 48.06
CA GLN A 57 59.66 68.40 47.19
C GLN A 57 59.99 67.91 45.77
N PHE A 58 61.14 68.31 45.21
CA PHE A 58 61.58 67.85 43.89
C PHE A 58 61.88 66.35 43.88
N SER A 59 62.48 65.83 44.95
CA SER A 59 62.70 64.38 45.14
C SER A 59 61.36 63.61 45.20
N LYS A 60 60.36 64.17 45.90
CA LYS A 60 59.02 63.58 45.97
C LYS A 60 58.32 63.60 44.61
N ALA A 61 58.34 64.74 43.91
CA ALA A 61 57.77 64.89 42.58
C ALA A 61 58.45 63.95 41.55
N LYS A 62 59.76 63.74 41.66
CA LYS A 62 60.49 62.78 40.80
C LYS A 62 60.03 61.34 41.02
N ARG A 63 59.78 60.94 42.27
CA ARG A 63 59.21 59.61 42.58
C ARG A 63 57.77 59.48 42.09
N GLU A 64 56.95 60.51 42.24
CA GLU A 64 55.58 60.53 41.73
C GLU A 64 55.54 60.40 40.20
N ASN A 65 56.46 61.08 39.49
CA ASN A 65 56.57 60.97 38.03
C ASN A 65 56.99 59.56 37.58
N GLU A 66 57.90 58.93 38.31
CA GLU A 66 58.31 57.54 38.04
C GLU A 66 57.16 56.55 38.27
N ILE A 67 56.36 56.74 39.34
CA ILE A 67 55.16 55.92 39.60
C ILE A 67 54.13 56.13 38.50
N LEU A 68 53.88 57.38 38.07
CA LEU A 68 52.96 57.67 36.97
C LEU A 68 53.40 57.02 35.66
N LYS A 69 54.71 56.98 35.39
CA LYS A 69 55.26 56.30 34.23
C LYS A 69 55.02 54.78 34.31
N GLN A 70 55.28 54.16 35.46
CA GLN A 70 55.02 52.73 35.66
C GLN A 70 53.54 52.38 35.56
N VAL A 71 52.65 53.21 36.11
CA VAL A 71 51.20 53.03 36.01
C VAL A 71 50.75 53.17 34.56
N LYS A 72 51.26 54.18 33.84
CA LYS A 72 50.96 54.35 32.41
C LYS A 72 51.40 53.13 31.60
N ASP A 73 52.62 52.64 31.80
CA ASP A 73 53.12 51.48 31.06
C ASP A 73 52.33 50.21 31.39
N THR A 74 51.90 50.04 32.64
CA THR A 74 51.08 48.91 33.07
C THR A 74 49.66 48.97 32.49
N LEU A 75 49.05 50.16 32.49
CA LEU A 75 47.71 50.37 31.92
C LEU A 75 47.73 50.24 30.40
N SER A 76 48.75 50.77 29.71
CA SER A 76 48.89 50.60 28.26
C SER A 76 49.04 49.13 27.86
N LYS A 77 49.81 48.34 28.62
CA LYS A 77 49.93 46.89 28.38
C LYS A 77 48.60 46.17 28.63
N ARG A 78 47.89 46.49 29.72
CA ARG A 78 46.57 45.88 30.00
C ARG A 78 45.53 46.23 28.95
N LEU A 79 45.52 47.47 28.47
CA LEU A 79 44.61 47.91 27.40
C LEU A 79 44.87 47.13 26.11
N GLN A 80 46.13 46.94 25.72
CA GLN A 80 46.47 46.14 24.53
C GLN A 80 46.03 44.68 24.67
N VAL A 81 46.18 44.08 25.85
CA VAL A 81 45.73 42.70 26.10
C VAL A 81 44.20 42.59 26.01
N GLU A 82 43.45 43.54 26.58
CA GLU A 82 41.98 43.55 26.49
C GLU A 82 41.49 43.87 25.07
N GLU A 83 42.17 44.74 24.32
CA GLU A 83 41.86 44.98 22.91
C GLU A 83 42.11 43.74 22.04
N GLN A 84 43.14 42.96 22.34
CA GLN A 84 43.39 41.68 21.67
C GLN A 84 42.31 40.66 22.03
N ARG A 85 41.96 40.54 23.31
CA ARG A 85 40.91 39.64 23.80
C ARG A 85 39.54 39.98 23.21
N THR A 86 39.19 41.26 23.11
CA THR A 86 37.91 41.69 22.51
C THR A 86 37.88 41.42 21.00
N LYS A 87 39.00 41.59 20.29
CA LYS A 87 39.10 41.21 18.86
C LYS A 87 38.99 39.69 18.65
N GLU A 88 39.56 38.89 19.55
CA GLU A 88 39.42 37.43 19.51
C GLU A 88 37.98 37.00 19.77
N LEU A 89 37.33 37.54 20.80
CA LEU A 89 35.92 37.27 21.09
C LEU A 89 34.98 37.71 19.94
N GLN A 90 35.28 38.83 19.27
CA GLN A 90 34.53 39.25 18.08
C GLN A 90 34.70 38.27 16.91
N ARG A 91 35.92 37.74 16.68
CA ARG A 91 36.18 36.73 15.64
C ARG A 91 35.52 35.40 15.95
N GLU A 92 35.54 34.98 17.21
CA GLU A 92 34.89 33.74 17.67
C GLU A 92 33.36 33.83 17.58
N GLY A 93 32.78 34.98 17.96
CA GLY A 93 31.34 35.26 17.77
C GLY A 93 30.91 35.29 16.31
N GLN A 94 31.76 35.77 15.39
CA GLN A 94 31.48 35.72 13.95
C GLN A 94 31.55 34.31 13.36
N ARG A 95 32.48 33.47 13.84
CA ARG A 95 32.57 32.04 13.44
C ARG A 95 31.35 31.25 13.90
N SER A 96 30.97 31.40 15.17
CA SER A 96 29.78 30.73 15.73
C SER A 96 28.49 31.08 14.99
N ARG A 97 28.29 32.35 14.60
CA ARG A 97 27.14 32.77 13.78
C ARG A 97 27.13 32.17 12.37
N LYS A 98 28.30 32.02 11.76
CA LYS A 98 28.42 31.41 10.43
C LYS A 98 28.14 29.90 10.48
N ASP A 99 28.64 29.23 11.50
CA ASP A 99 28.41 27.80 11.71
C ASP A 99 26.93 27.50 12.04
N SER A 100 26.28 28.36 12.84
CA SER A 100 24.83 28.23 13.12
C SER A 100 23.94 28.47 11.89
N ALA A 101 24.37 29.30 10.94
CA ALA A 101 23.65 29.51 9.69
C ALA A 101 23.77 28.29 8.76
N SER A 102 24.96 27.68 8.68
CA SER A 102 25.20 26.47 7.89
C SER A 102 24.48 25.25 8.47
N THR A 103 24.48 25.05 9.80
CA THR A 103 23.74 23.95 10.44
C THR A 103 22.23 24.12 10.26
N SER A 104 21.70 25.34 10.36
CA SER A 104 20.28 25.63 10.09
C SER A 104 19.88 25.31 8.65
N GLN A 105 20.76 25.60 7.68
CA GLN A 105 20.56 25.25 6.27
C GLN A 105 20.49 23.74 6.07
N TYR A 106 21.44 22.98 6.62
CA TYR A 106 21.43 21.51 6.54
C TYR A 106 20.23 20.90 7.29
N GLU A 107 19.81 21.46 8.43
CA GLU A 107 18.61 21.01 9.14
C GLU A 107 17.32 21.27 8.37
N SER A 108 17.25 22.36 7.60
CA SER A 108 16.12 22.64 6.71
C SER A 108 16.10 21.69 5.52
N GLU A 109 17.27 21.39 4.94
CA GLU A 109 17.43 20.44 3.84
C GLU A 109 17.13 19.00 4.28
N ILE A 110 17.57 18.59 5.47
CA ILE A 110 17.23 17.28 6.05
C ILE A 110 15.71 17.17 6.30
N ARG A 111 15.06 18.23 6.77
CA ARG A 111 13.59 18.25 6.93
C ARG A 111 12.89 18.14 5.58
N GLU A 112 13.35 18.85 4.57
CA GLU A 112 12.79 18.78 3.21
C GLU A 112 13.01 17.40 2.56
N LEU A 113 14.18 16.79 2.75
CA LEU A 113 14.45 15.44 2.26
C LEU A 113 13.59 14.39 2.98
N ARG A 114 13.36 14.55 4.29
CA ARG A 114 12.44 13.68 5.05
C ARG A 114 10.99 13.82 4.59
N THR A 115 10.51 15.03 4.29
CA THR A 115 9.16 15.21 3.75
C THR A 115 9.04 14.65 2.34
N LYS A 116 10.04 14.87 1.47
CA LYS A 116 10.08 14.27 0.13
C LYS A 116 10.12 12.74 0.18
N LEU A 117 10.87 12.16 1.10
CA LEU A 117 10.89 10.71 1.32
C LEU A 117 9.52 10.19 1.77
N ALA A 118 8.90 10.83 2.76
CA ALA A 118 7.57 10.45 3.25
C ALA A 118 6.49 10.56 2.15
N ILE A 119 6.57 11.59 1.29
CA ILE A 119 5.68 11.73 0.13
C ILE A 119 5.92 10.61 -0.88
N ALA A 120 7.17 10.31 -1.22
CA ALA A 120 7.50 9.25 -2.16
C ALA A 120 7.09 7.84 -1.65
N GLU A 121 7.23 7.60 -0.34
CA GLU A 121 6.75 6.36 0.29
C GLU A 121 5.22 6.27 0.27
N ALA A 122 4.50 7.36 0.59
CA ALA A 122 3.05 7.41 0.49
C ALA A 122 2.54 7.23 -0.95
N GLU A 123 3.22 7.81 -1.94
CA GLU A 123 2.90 7.62 -3.37
C GLU A 123 3.13 6.18 -3.81
N ARG A 124 4.21 5.55 -3.35
CA ARG A 124 4.48 4.13 -3.63
C ARG A 124 3.42 3.22 -3.02
N GLU A 125 3.01 3.47 -1.78
CA GLU A 125 1.93 2.71 -1.13
C GLU A 125 0.58 2.92 -1.82
N ALA A 126 0.27 4.15 -2.25
CA ALA A 126 -0.93 4.45 -3.03
C ALA A 126 -0.90 3.78 -4.42
N ALA A 127 0.25 3.72 -5.08
CA ALA A 127 0.40 3.03 -6.35
C ALA A 127 0.25 1.50 -6.18
N GLN A 128 0.79 0.93 -5.10
CA GLN A 128 0.61 -0.49 -4.78
C GLN A 128 -0.85 -0.82 -4.41
N SER A 129 -1.53 0.05 -3.66
CA SER A 129 -2.95 -0.15 -3.32
C SER A 129 -3.84 -0.06 -4.57
N LEU A 130 -3.57 0.87 -5.49
CA LEU A 130 -4.25 0.97 -6.79
C LEU A 130 -3.97 -0.25 -7.68
N ALA A 131 -2.73 -0.75 -7.72
CA ALA A 131 -2.41 -1.97 -8.46
C ALA A 131 -3.15 -3.19 -7.88
N ASN A 132 -3.20 -3.30 -6.54
CA ASN A 132 -3.97 -4.34 -5.87
C ASN A 132 -5.47 -4.21 -6.13
N LEU A 133 -6.01 -2.99 -6.15
CA LEU A 133 -7.41 -2.73 -6.50
C LEU A 133 -7.70 -3.09 -7.96
N ARG A 134 -6.80 -2.79 -8.91
CA ARG A 134 -6.94 -3.20 -10.31
C ARG A 134 -6.95 -4.72 -10.45
N VAL A 135 -6.00 -5.41 -9.81
CA VAL A 135 -5.96 -6.89 -9.81
C VAL A 135 -7.21 -7.48 -9.15
N ARG A 136 -7.71 -6.88 -8.05
CA ARG A 136 -8.98 -7.31 -7.43
C ARG A 136 -10.18 -7.04 -8.32
N HIS A 137 -10.23 -5.88 -8.96
CA HIS A 137 -11.31 -5.48 -9.86
C HIS A 137 -11.34 -6.40 -11.09
N GLU A 138 -10.19 -6.64 -11.74
CA GLU A 138 -10.06 -7.61 -12.83
C GLU A 138 -10.52 -9.02 -12.42
N ARG A 139 -10.15 -9.50 -11.23
CA ARG A 139 -10.62 -10.78 -10.69
C ARG A 139 -12.10 -10.82 -10.32
N MET A 140 -12.75 -9.67 -10.16
CA MET A 140 -14.17 -9.58 -9.80
C MET A 140 -15.10 -9.71 -11.01
N TYR A 141 -14.60 -9.40 -12.21
CA TYR A 141 -15.41 -9.45 -13.44
C TYR A 141 -15.20 -10.72 -14.26
N PHE A 142 -14.02 -11.34 -14.21
CA PHE A 142 -13.73 -12.54 -14.99
C PHE A 142 -13.88 -13.83 -14.19
N LEU A 143 -14.34 -14.86 -14.87
CA LEU A 143 -14.47 -16.20 -14.29
C LEU A 143 -13.11 -16.89 -14.18
N SER A 144 -12.91 -17.63 -13.09
CA SER A 144 -11.82 -18.62 -12.99
C SER A 144 -12.04 -19.78 -13.97
N ASP A 145 -10.97 -20.52 -14.31
CA ASP A 145 -11.08 -21.69 -15.21
C ASP A 145 -12.17 -22.68 -14.73
N ASP A 146 -12.32 -22.85 -13.42
CA ASP A 146 -13.35 -23.69 -12.79
C ASP A 146 -14.77 -23.17 -13.01
N GLU A 147 -14.97 -21.86 -12.87
CA GLU A 147 -16.27 -21.21 -13.09
C GLU A 147 -16.65 -21.17 -14.56
N GLU A 148 -15.67 -21.06 -15.45
CA GLU A 148 -15.90 -21.16 -16.88
C GLU A 148 -16.37 -22.57 -17.27
N THR A 149 -15.79 -23.63 -16.68
CA THR A 149 -16.28 -25.00 -16.90
C THR A 149 -17.69 -25.18 -16.34
N GLU A 150 -17.98 -24.63 -15.16
CA GLU A 150 -19.33 -24.63 -14.60
C GLU A 150 -20.33 -23.88 -15.49
N LEU A 151 -19.95 -22.71 -16.01
CA LEU A 151 -20.76 -21.95 -16.96
C LEU A 151 -21.08 -22.79 -18.21
N CYS A 152 -20.09 -23.51 -18.74
CA CYS A 152 -20.28 -24.39 -19.88
C CYS A 152 -21.28 -25.50 -19.59
N PHE A 153 -21.17 -26.18 -18.44
CA PHE A 153 -22.16 -27.19 -18.02
C PHE A 153 -23.58 -26.62 -17.98
N ARG A 154 -23.74 -25.42 -17.39
CA ARG A 154 -25.05 -24.77 -17.28
C ARG A 154 -25.62 -24.41 -18.65
N TRP A 155 -24.80 -23.89 -19.56
CA TRP A 155 -25.22 -23.61 -20.93
C TRP A 155 -25.62 -24.87 -21.71
N VAL A 156 -24.88 -25.97 -21.54
CA VAL A 156 -25.21 -27.26 -22.16
C VAL A 156 -26.57 -27.75 -21.67
N LEU A 157 -26.82 -27.72 -20.36
CA LEU A 157 -28.10 -28.11 -19.78
C LEU A 157 -29.24 -27.22 -20.27
N LEU A 158 -29.05 -25.89 -20.25
CA LEU A 158 -30.05 -24.93 -20.74
C LEU A 158 -30.38 -25.18 -22.21
N TYR A 159 -29.37 -25.32 -23.06
CA TYR A 159 -29.57 -25.63 -24.47
C TYR A 159 -30.32 -26.96 -24.65
N TRP A 160 -29.92 -28.00 -23.92
CA TRP A 160 -30.56 -29.31 -24.01
C TRP A 160 -32.05 -29.24 -23.63
N TYR A 161 -32.38 -28.69 -22.46
CA TYR A 161 -33.79 -28.63 -22.02
C TYR A 161 -34.65 -27.79 -22.97
N TRP A 162 -34.17 -26.63 -23.43
CA TRP A 162 -34.94 -25.78 -24.32
C TRP A 162 -35.09 -26.38 -25.73
N SER A 163 -34.06 -27.06 -26.25
CA SER A 163 -34.15 -27.76 -27.54
C SER A 163 -35.02 -29.01 -27.47
N ALA A 164 -35.00 -29.75 -26.35
CA ALA A 164 -35.90 -30.86 -26.11
C ALA A 164 -37.36 -30.36 -25.99
N ALA A 165 -37.59 -29.25 -25.28
CA ALA A 165 -38.90 -28.62 -25.19
C ALA A 165 -39.45 -28.22 -26.56
N GLU A 166 -38.61 -27.65 -27.44
CA GLU A 166 -38.98 -27.30 -28.82
C GLU A 166 -39.43 -28.54 -29.62
N LYS A 167 -38.64 -29.63 -29.58
CA LYS A 167 -38.97 -30.89 -30.27
C LYS A 167 -40.24 -31.54 -29.73
N LEU A 168 -40.45 -31.46 -28.42
CA LEU A 168 -41.61 -32.00 -27.73
C LEU A 168 -42.82 -31.05 -27.74
N GLN A 169 -42.69 -29.89 -28.40
CA GLN A 169 -43.77 -28.92 -28.54
C GLN A 169 -44.25 -28.34 -27.19
N ILE A 170 -43.38 -28.32 -26.19
CA ILE A 170 -43.59 -27.74 -24.85
C ILE A 170 -43.15 -26.27 -24.89
N CYS A 171 -43.99 -25.35 -24.43
CA CYS A 171 -43.69 -23.90 -24.40
C CYS A 171 -43.22 -23.35 -25.76
N LYS A 172 -43.94 -23.68 -26.84
CA LYS A 172 -43.57 -23.44 -28.25
C LYS A 172 -42.99 -22.06 -28.55
N GLU A 173 -43.61 -21.00 -28.02
CA GLU A 173 -43.21 -19.62 -28.29
C GLU A 173 -41.83 -19.27 -27.71
N GLN A 174 -41.46 -19.88 -26.59
CA GLN A 174 -40.23 -19.57 -25.87
C GLN A 174 -39.12 -20.57 -26.18
N ALA A 175 -39.47 -21.82 -26.48
CA ALA A 175 -38.51 -22.92 -26.60
C ALA A 175 -37.49 -22.69 -27.72
N SER A 176 -37.95 -22.34 -28.92
CA SER A 176 -37.07 -22.09 -30.08
C SER A 176 -36.12 -20.90 -29.84
N ALA A 177 -36.67 -19.79 -29.33
CA ALA A 177 -35.89 -18.59 -29.04
C ALA A 177 -34.82 -18.83 -27.96
N ASN A 178 -35.17 -19.54 -26.89
CA ASN A 178 -34.24 -19.88 -25.81
C ASN A 178 -33.19 -20.90 -26.26
N ALA A 179 -33.57 -21.94 -27.01
CA ALA A 179 -32.63 -22.92 -27.55
C ALA A 179 -31.59 -22.23 -28.44
N ALA A 180 -32.03 -21.36 -29.36
CA ALA A 180 -31.13 -20.58 -30.22
C ALA A 180 -30.23 -19.61 -29.44
N ARG A 181 -30.73 -19.02 -28.36
CA ARG A 181 -29.94 -18.16 -27.46
C ARG A 181 -28.82 -18.95 -26.78
N TRP A 182 -29.12 -20.08 -26.17
CA TRP A 182 -28.12 -20.87 -25.43
C TRP A 182 -27.12 -21.55 -26.38
N LEU A 183 -27.54 -21.96 -27.57
CA LEU A 183 -26.63 -22.43 -28.61
C LEU A 183 -25.60 -21.35 -29.01
N ARG A 184 -26.03 -20.09 -29.16
CA ARG A 184 -25.12 -18.97 -29.43
C ARG A 184 -24.16 -18.68 -28.28
N SER A 185 -24.57 -18.95 -27.04
CA SER A 185 -23.66 -18.86 -25.89
C SER A 185 -22.65 -20.00 -25.88
N LEU A 186 -23.07 -21.24 -26.15
CA LEU A 186 -22.17 -22.39 -26.27
C LEU A 186 -21.12 -22.22 -27.37
N ARG A 187 -21.50 -21.65 -28.52
CA ARG A 187 -20.54 -21.36 -29.61
C ARG A 187 -19.48 -20.33 -29.26
N ARG A 188 -19.63 -19.59 -28.15
CA ARG A 188 -18.59 -18.71 -27.63
C ARG A 188 -17.59 -19.45 -26.74
N ALA A 189 -17.91 -20.66 -26.27
CA ALA A 189 -17.05 -21.46 -25.41
C ALA A 189 -15.75 -21.87 -26.14
N PRO A 190 -14.57 -21.73 -25.52
CA PRO A 190 -13.31 -22.11 -26.12
C PRO A 190 -13.30 -23.63 -26.38
N GLY A 191 -12.90 -24.03 -27.59
CA GLY A 191 -12.89 -25.44 -28.01
C GLY A 191 -14.21 -25.95 -28.58
N PHE A 192 -15.30 -25.17 -28.51
CA PHE A 192 -16.56 -25.54 -29.15
C PHE A 192 -16.54 -25.13 -30.64
N PRO A 193 -17.01 -25.98 -31.58
CA PRO A 193 -16.98 -25.64 -32.99
C PRO A 193 -17.85 -24.41 -33.30
N ALA A 194 -17.24 -23.39 -33.92
CA ALA A 194 -17.90 -22.14 -34.28
C ALA A 194 -19.01 -22.32 -35.35
N SER A 195 -18.89 -23.36 -36.17
CA SER A 195 -19.86 -23.76 -37.18
C SER A 195 -19.96 -25.28 -37.20
N GLY A 196 -21.18 -25.80 -37.04
CA GLY A 196 -21.43 -27.24 -36.92
C GLY A 196 -22.72 -27.55 -36.15
N ALA A 197 -23.16 -28.80 -36.28
CA ALA A 197 -24.19 -29.36 -35.42
C ALA A 197 -23.59 -29.64 -34.03
N PHE A 198 -24.37 -29.43 -32.98
CA PHE A 198 -23.98 -29.76 -31.61
C PHE A 198 -23.70 -31.26 -31.49
N SER A 199 -22.46 -31.64 -31.16
CA SER A 199 -22.06 -33.04 -30.91
C SER A 199 -21.79 -33.30 -29.44
N LEU A 200 -22.09 -34.51 -28.99
CA LEU A 200 -21.74 -35.01 -27.65
C LEU A 200 -20.21 -35.09 -27.43
N GLY A 201 -19.44 -35.31 -28.50
CA GLY A 201 -17.97 -35.31 -28.46
C GLY A 201 -17.41 -33.94 -28.06
N ASP A 202 -17.89 -32.88 -28.71
CA ASP A 202 -17.48 -31.50 -28.41
C ASP A 202 -17.76 -31.12 -26.95
N VAL A 203 -18.88 -31.62 -26.41
CA VAL A 203 -19.27 -31.42 -25.01
C VAL A 203 -18.37 -32.18 -24.06
N SER A 204 -17.97 -33.41 -24.41
CA SER A 204 -17.02 -34.20 -23.62
C SER A 204 -15.65 -33.52 -23.56
N ASP A 205 -15.13 -33.07 -24.71
CA ASP A 205 -13.84 -32.39 -24.78
C ASP A 205 -13.86 -31.05 -24.03
N LEU A 206 -14.96 -30.30 -24.14
CA LEU A 206 -15.15 -29.04 -23.43
C LEU A 206 -15.17 -29.22 -21.89
N LEU A 207 -15.81 -30.29 -21.41
CA LEU A 207 -16.12 -30.45 -19.99
C LEU A 207 -15.11 -31.32 -19.23
N LEU A 208 -14.45 -32.27 -19.90
CA LEU A 208 -13.49 -33.21 -19.30
C LEU A 208 -12.04 -32.96 -19.75
N GLY A 209 -11.81 -32.47 -20.97
CA GLY A 209 -10.46 -32.28 -21.53
C GLY A 209 -9.65 -31.14 -20.91
N ARG A 210 -10.27 -30.23 -20.15
CA ARG A 210 -9.63 -28.99 -19.68
C ARG A 210 -8.64 -29.17 -18.52
N ARG A 211 -8.56 -30.36 -17.89
CA ARG A 211 -7.95 -30.49 -16.55
C ARG A 211 -6.80 -31.49 -16.39
N GLU A 212 -6.61 -32.43 -17.30
CA GLU A 212 -5.67 -33.54 -17.06
C GLU A 212 -4.19 -33.21 -17.38
N ASP A 213 -3.87 -32.07 -18.00
CA ASP A 213 -2.48 -31.66 -18.28
C ASP A 213 -1.71 -31.09 -17.07
N ARG A 214 -2.19 -31.26 -15.83
CA ARG A 214 -1.40 -30.99 -14.63
C ARG A 214 -0.97 -32.29 -13.97
N PRO A 215 0.26 -32.77 -14.23
CA PRO A 215 0.82 -33.84 -13.42
C PRO A 215 1.00 -33.31 -11.99
N ASP A 216 0.29 -33.91 -11.05
CA ASP A 216 0.63 -33.85 -9.64
C ASP A 216 2.01 -34.53 -9.48
N GLY A 217 3.05 -33.72 -9.28
CA GLY A 217 4.42 -34.20 -9.14
C GLY A 217 5.38 -33.15 -8.58
N ASP A 218 5.93 -33.47 -7.42
CA ASP A 218 6.83 -32.69 -6.58
C ASP A 218 7.92 -31.83 -7.24
N GLY A 219 8.10 -30.65 -6.66
CA GLY A 219 9.36 -29.95 -6.39
C GLY A 219 10.59 -30.19 -7.27
N ARG A 220 10.86 -29.25 -8.18
CA ARG A 220 12.17 -28.57 -8.32
C ARG A 220 12.06 -27.47 -9.36
N GLY A 221 12.71 -26.34 -9.05
CA GLY A 221 12.56 -25.08 -9.77
C GLY A 221 12.88 -25.15 -11.27
N GLY A 222 12.22 -24.28 -12.03
CA GLY A 222 12.53 -24.07 -13.43
C GLY A 222 11.51 -23.14 -14.08
N ALA A 223 11.90 -21.87 -14.20
CA ALA A 223 11.35 -20.84 -15.09
C ALA A 223 9.88 -20.43 -14.87
N GLY A 224 9.72 -19.14 -14.54
CA GLY A 224 8.44 -18.46 -14.64
C GLY A 224 7.84 -18.65 -16.03
N SER A 225 6.79 -19.45 -16.12
CA SER A 225 5.79 -19.30 -17.17
C SER A 225 4.95 -18.09 -16.79
N GLU A 226 5.56 -16.92 -16.99
CA GLU A 226 4.85 -15.71 -17.35
C GLU A 226 4.08 -16.09 -18.62
N ARG A 227 2.85 -16.57 -18.43
CA ARG A 227 1.90 -16.83 -19.52
C ARG A 227 1.68 -15.49 -20.19
N GLN A 228 2.49 -15.27 -21.23
CA GLN A 228 2.37 -14.15 -22.15
C GLN A 228 0.92 -14.07 -22.61
N ALA A 229 0.33 -12.93 -22.28
CA ALA A 229 -0.98 -12.50 -22.68
C ALA A 229 -0.99 -12.24 -24.19
N THR A 230 -1.16 -13.29 -24.99
CA THR A 230 -1.61 -13.21 -26.38
C THR A 230 -2.32 -14.52 -26.70
N ASP A 231 -3.65 -14.56 -26.63
CA ASP A 231 -4.50 -14.64 -27.83
C ASP A 231 -5.97 -14.78 -27.46
N GLY A 232 -6.81 -13.87 -27.96
CA GLY A 232 -8.24 -14.05 -28.28
C GLY A 232 -9.22 -14.72 -27.30
N ARG A 233 -8.89 -14.97 -26.04
CA ARG A 233 -9.81 -15.66 -25.11
C ARG A 233 -10.98 -14.73 -24.80
N THR A 234 -12.17 -15.05 -25.31
CA THR A 234 -13.42 -14.42 -24.90
C THR A 234 -13.59 -14.68 -23.40
N SER A 235 -13.15 -13.72 -22.59
CA SER A 235 -13.21 -13.81 -21.15
C SER A 235 -14.68 -13.76 -20.71
N PHE A 236 -15.18 -14.85 -20.14
CA PHE A 236 -16.54 -14.90 -19.61
C PHE A 236 -16.62 -14.13 -18.31
N THR A 237 -17.79 -13.52 -18.09
CA THR A 237 -18.01 -12.65 -16.96
C THR A 237 -18.88 -13.31 -15.90
N LEU A 238 -18.80 -12.78 -14.66
CA LEU A 238 -19.74 -13.16 -13.60
C LEU A 238 -21.21 -12.94 -14.02
N HIS A 239 -21.48 -11.94 -14.87
CA HIS A 239 -22.80 -11.70 -15.42
C HIS A 239 -23.31 -12.87 -16.27
N ASP A 240 -22.43 -13.51 -17.05
CA ASP A 240 -22.79 -14.69 -17.86
C ASP A 240 -23.18 -15.87 -16.96
N LEU A 241 -22.43 -16.09 -15.88
CA LEU A 241 -22.69 -17.14 -14.89
C LEU A 241 -24.01 -16.91 -14.14
N ILE A 242 -24.25 -15.68 -13.68
CA ILE A 242 -25.51 -15.30 -13.02
C ILE A 242 -26.69 -15.44 -13.99
N THR A 243 -26.51 -15.03 -15.25
CA THR A 243 -27.57 -15.13 -16.27
C THR A 243 -27.95 -16.59 -16.53
N ALA A 244 -26.95 -17.49 -16.61
CA ALA A 244 -27.19 -18.92 -16.74
C ALA A 244 -27.91 -19.49 -15.49
N GLU A 245 -27.47 -19.11 -14.28
CA GLU A 245 -28.09 -19.55 -13.02
C GLU A 245 -29.56 -19.13 -12.93
N CYS A 246 -29.85 -17.84 -13.14
CA CYS A 246 -31.21 -17.32 -13.09
C CYS A 246 -32.11 -18.02 -14.12
N SER A 247 -31.56 -18.36 -15.28
CA SER A 247 -32.30 -19.05 -16.33
C SER A 247 -32.56 -20.52 -15.98
N LEU A 248 -31.60 -21.21 -15.35
CA LEU A 248 -31.81 -22.55 -14.83
C LEU A 248 -32.86 -22.54 -13.71
N ARG A 249 -32.81 -21.55 -12.81
CA ARG A 249 -33.83 -21.41 -11.76
C ARG A 249 -35.21 -21.19 -12.36
N SER A 250 -35.35 -20.26 -13.30
CA SER A 250 -36.61 -20.00 -14.00
C SER A 250 -37.15 -21.25 -14.72
N LEU A 251 -36.25 -22.06 -15.28
CA LEU A 251 -36.60 -23.34 -15.90
C LEU A 251 -37.24 -24.30 -14.87
N HIS A 252 -36.61 -24.48 -13.71
CA HIS A 252 -37.14 -25.33 -12.63
C HIS A 252 -38.44 -24.78 -12.03
N GLU A 253 -38.55 -23.45 -11.85
CA GLU A 253 -39.78 -22.79 -11.39
C GLU A 253 -40.96 -23.02 -12.35
N SER A 254 -40.68 -23.08 -13.65
CA SER A 254 -41.69 -23.41 -14.67
C SER A 254 -41.99 -24.91 -14.79
N GLU A 255 -41.30 -25.75 -14.02
CA GLU A 255 -41.27 -27.21 -14.08
C GLU A 255 -40.97 -27.75 -15.49
N LEU A 256 -40.19 -27.02 -16.29
CA LEU A 256 -39.90 -27.41 -17.66
C LEU A 256 -39.12 -28.73 -17.70
N ASP A 257 -38.19 -28.90 -16.77
CA ASP A 257 -37.44 -30.14 -16.56
C ASP A 257 -38.38 -31.33 -16.35
N ARG A 258 -39.35 -31.21 -15.43
CA ARG A 258 -40.34 -32.26 -15.14
C ARG A 258 -41.22 -32.57 -16.34
N LYS A 259 -41.67 -31.53 -17.06
CA LYS A 259 -42.50 -31.68 -18.27
C LYS A 259 -41.74 -32.37 -19.39
N VAL A 260 -40.50 -31.97 -19.65
CA VAL A 260 -39.62 -32.59 -20.66
C VAL A 260 -39.35 -34.05 -20.32
N HIS A 261 -38.99 -34.37 -19.08
CA HIS A 261 -38.74 -35.75 -18.65
C HIS A 261 -40.00 -36.63 -18.77
N THR A 262 -41.16 -36.11 -18.37
CA THR A 262 -42.43 -36.83 -18.49
C THR A 262 -42.76 -37.11 -19.96
N ALA A 263 -42.66 -36.10 -20.83
CA ALA A 263 -42.95 -36.24 -22.25
C ALA A 263 -41.94 -37.15 -22.98
N LEU A 264 -40.66 -37.13 -22.59
CA LEU A 264 -39.66 -38.08 -23.10
C LEU A 264 -39.98 -39.50 -22.65
N ALA A 265 -40.34 -39.71 -21.39
CA ALA A 265 -40.73 -41.02 -20.89
C ALA A 265 -41.98 -41.56 -21.59
N GLU A 266 -42.99 -40.72 -21.81
CA GLU A 266 -44.19 -41.08 -22.57
C GLU A 266 -43.87 -41.44 -24.02
N ARG A 267 -43.05 -40.63 -24.69
CA ARG A 267 -42.61 -40.89 -26.07
C ARG A 267 -41.82 -42.18 -26.19
N THR A 268 -40.86 -42.39 -25.30
CA THR A 268 -40.06 -43.61 -25.24
C THR A 268 -40.94 -44.83 -24.93
N ARG A 269 -41.88 -44.71 -23.99
CA ARG A 269 -42.89 -45.76 -23.74
C ARG A 269 -43.73 -46.05 -24.99
N ALA A 270 -44.21 -45.03 -25.70
CA ALA A 270 -44.99 -45.20 -26.93
C ALA A 270 -44.19 -45.88 -28.07
N GLN A 271 -42.87 -45.69 -28.10
CA GLN A 271 -41.98 -46.34 -29.08
C GLN A 271 -41.68 -47.80 -28.72
N ILE A 272 -41.55 -48.11 -27.42
CA ILE A 272 -41.17 -49.43 -26.93
C ILE A 272 -42.38 -50.37 -26.81
N LEU A 273 -43.55 -49.85 -26.42
CA LEU A 273 -44.76 -50.66 -26.20
C LEU A 273 -45.18 -51.51 -27.42
N PRO A 274 -45.12 -51.01 -28.67
CA PRO A 274 -45.37 -51.83 -29.86
C PRO A 274 -44.37 -52.99 -29.97
N THR A 275 -43.08 -52.72 -29.79
CA THR A 275 -42.01 -53.73 -29.85
C THR A 275 -42.18 -54.81 -28.78
N ILE A 276 -42.57 -54.44 -27.55
CA ILE A 276 -42.89 -55.39 -26.47
C ILE A 276 -44.14 -56.20 -26.80
N ARG A 277 -45.18 -55.55 -27.34
CA ARG A 277 -46.43 -56.22 -27.74
C ARG A 277 -46.19 -57.26 -28.84
N ASP A 278 -45.26 -56.98 -29.74
CA ASP A 278 -44.86 -57.89 -30.81
C ASP A 278 -43.94 -59.03 -30.31
N LEU A 279 -43.24 -58.84 -29.18
CA LEU A 279 -42.30 -59.80 -28.59
C LEU A 279 -42.93 -60.80 -27.59
N GLY A 280 -44.08 -60.53 -26.99
CA GLY A 280 -44.69 -61.54 -26.10
C GLY A 280 -45.93 -61.13 -25.31
N ASN A 281 -47.03 -61.80 -25.63
CA ASN A 281 -48.22 -62.05 -24.81
C ASN A 281 -49.06 -60.81 -24.36
N PRO A 282 -50.26 -60.59 -24.94
CA PRO A 282 -51.09 -59.40 -24.68
C PRO A 282 -51.77 -59.33 -23.30
N LEU A 283 -51.48 -60.25 -22.38
CA LEU A 283 -52.10 -60.31 -21.04
C LEU A 283 -51.17 -59.97 -19.88
N ALA A 284 -49.87 -59.79 -20.11
CA ALA A 284 -48.97 -59.32 -19.07
C ALA A 284 -49.06 -57.79 -19.00
N ALA A 285 -49.74 -57.26 -17.98
CA ALA A 285 -49.65 -55.85 -17.61
C ALA A 285 -48.23 -55.57 -17.10
N VAL A 286 -47.28 -55.42 -18.03
CA VAL A 286 -45.88 -55.16 -17.71
C VAL A 286 -45.76 -53.68 -17.32
N SER A 287 -45.47 -53.44 -16.04
CA SER A 287 -45.05 -52.12 -15.57
C SER A 287 -43.66 -51.82 -16.14
N LEU A 288 -43.45 -50.57 -16.60
CA LEU A 288 -42.16 -50.16 -17.18
C LEU A 288 -41.02 -50.27 -16.15
N ASP A 289 -41.36 -50.21 -14.85
CA ASP A 289 -40.42 -50.32 -13.74
C ASP A 289 -39.96 -51.77 -13.46
N SER A 290 -40.64 -52.79 -14.03
CA SER A 290 -40.31 -54.21 -13.84
C SER A 290 -39.55 -54.85 -15.01
N ILE A 291 -39.28 -54.09 -16.08
CA ILE A 291 -38.54 -54.60 -17.23
C ILE A 291 -37.04 -54.47 -16.94
N SER A 292 -36.45 -55.54 -16.38
CA SER A 292 -35.00 -55.72 -16.42
C SER A 292 -34.59 -55.98 -17.86
N MET A 293 -33.83 -55.05 -18.44
CA MET A 293 -33.40 -55.07 -19.83
C MET A 293 -32.10 -55.89 -19.96
N ASP A 294 -32.20 -57.21 -19.86
CA ASP A 294 -31.03 -58.07 -20.03
C ASP A 294 -30.79 -58.37 -21.52
N SER A 295 -29.76 -57.70 -22.07
CA SER A 295 -28.93 -57.98 -23.26
C SER A 295 -29.57 -58.21 -24.65
N GLY A 296 -30.80 -58.69 -24.76
CA GLY A 296 -31.47 -58.93 -26.06
C GLY A 296 -32.29 -57.74 -26.57
N LEU A 297 -32.78 -56.91 -25.65
CA LEU A 297 -33.58 -55.72 -25.97
C LEU A 297 -32.75 -54.42 -26.04
N ASP A 298 -31.49 -54.44 -25.62
CA ASP A 298 -30.57 -53.28 -25.65
C ASP A 298 -30.40 -52.73 -27.08
N SER A 299 -30.49 -53.59 -28.11
CA SER A 299 -30.41 -53.17 -29.52
C SER A 299 -31.77 -52.73 -30.11
N ALA A 300 -32.90 -53.12 -29.51
CA ALA A 300 -34.24 -52.91 -30.06
C ALA A 300 -35.00 -51.77 -29.38
N VAL A 301 -34.67 -51.47 -28.13
CA VAL A 301 -35.26 -50.42 -27.30
C VAL A 301 -34.32 -49.22 -27.32
N CYS A 302 -34.15 -48.62 -28.50
CA CYS A 302 -33.35 -47.42 -28.65
C CYS A 302 -34.00 -46.28 -27.85
N PHE A 303 -33.35 -45.83 -26.78
CA PHE A 303 -33.67 -44.54 -26.18
C PHE A 303 -33.68 -43.46 -27.27
N THR A 304 -34.58 -42.49 -27.17
CA THR A 304 -34.55 -41.36 -28.10
C THR A 304 -33.20 -40.67 -27.99
N TYR A 305 -32.62 -40.23 -29.12
CA TYR A 305 -31.32 -39.54 -29.13
C TYR A 305 -31.26 -38.40 -28.10
N ASP A 306 -32.37 -37.70 -27.89
CA ASP A 306 -32.48 -36.64 -26.87
C ASP A 306 -32.27 -37.15 -25.44
N TYR A 307 -32.79 -38.34 -25.11
CA TYR A 307 -32.62 -38.98 -23.81
C TYR A 307 -31.19 -39.53 -23.62
N VAL A 308 -30.59 -40.10 -24.67
CA VAL A 308 -29.18 -40.52 -24.69
C VAL A 308 -28.26 -39.33 -24.40
N CYS A 309 -28.49 -38.19 -25.05
CA CYS A 309 -27.75 -36.95 -24.80
C CYS A 309 -27.86 -36.51 -23.34
N TYR A 310 -29.05 -36.55 -22.75
CA TYR A 310 -29.25 -36.18 -21.34
C TYR A 310 -28.46 -37.08 -20.38
N LEU A 311 -28.55 -38.40 -20.57
CA LEU A 311 -27.82 -39.34 -19.73
C LEU A 311 -26.32 -39.08 -19.78
N GLN A 312 -25.79 -38.83 -20.98
CA GLN A 312 -24.38 -38.57 -21.17
C GLN A 312 -23.94 -37.24 -20.54
N VAL A 313 -24.69 -36.16 -20.74
CA VAL A 313 -24.42 -34.86 -20.08
C VAL A 313 -24.47 -34.99 -18.56
N THR A 314 -25.41 -35.78 -18.04
CA THR A 314 -25.55 -35.98 -16.60
C THR A 314 -24.42 -36.83 -16.02
N ARG A 315 -23.93 -37.85 -16.75
CA ARG A 315 -22.72 -38.62 -16.37
C ARG A 315 -21.49 -37.71 -16.27
N MET A 316 -21.30 -36.82 -17.24
CA MET A 316 -20.22 -35.83 -17.23
C MET A 316 -20.35 -34.86 -16.05
N TRP A 317 -21.58 -34.40 -15.75
CA TRP A 317 -21.84 -33.56 -14.58
C TRP A 317 -21.52 -34.27 -13.27
N LEU A 318 -21.95 -35.52 -13.12
CA LEU A 318 -21.65 -36.36 -11.96
C LEU A 318 -20.13 -36.51 -11.76
N ALA A 319 -19.40 -36.81 -12.84
CA ALA A 319 -17.94 -36.90 -12.79
C ALA A 319 -17.31 -35.59 -12.32
N TYR A 320 -17.77 -34.45 -12.86
CA TYR A 320 -17.28 -33.13 -12.50
C TYR A 320 -17.55 -32.77 -11.03
N VAL A 321 -18.80 -32.90 -10.57
CA VAL A 321 -19.21 -32.53 -9.21
C VAL A 321 -18.46 -33.38 -8.17
N TRP A 322 -18.33 -34.68 -8.39
CA TRP A 322 -17.58 -35.54 -7.47
C TRP A 322 -16.07 -35.24 -7.49
N GLY A 323 -15.51 -34.83 -8.63
CA GLY A 323 -14.13 -34.33 -8.70
C GLY A 323 -13.94 -33.06 -7.86
N LYS A 324 -14.89 -32.12 -7.95
CA LYS A 324 -14.91 -30.92 -7.09
C LYS A 324 -15.10 -31.25 -5.62
N ALA A 325 -15.94 -32.23 -5.30
CA ALA A 325 -16.10 -32.70 -3.93
C ALA A 325 -14.77 -33.23 -3.37
N ARG A 326 -14.05 -34.05 -4.16
CA ARG A 326 -12.74 -34.62 -3.80
C ARG A 326 -11.72 -33.52 -3.47
N GLU A 327 -11.60 -32.51 -4.32
CA GLU A 327 -10.65 -31.40 -4.13
C GLU A 327 -10.95 -30.56 -2.90
N LYS A 328 -12.23 -30.26 -2.68
CA LYS A 328 -12.67 -29.46 -1.53
C LYS A 328 -12.80 -30.31 -0.25
N LYS A 329 -12.45 -31.59 -0.30
CA LYS A 329 -12.58 -32.56 0.80
C LYS A 329 -14.00 -32.66 1.34
N VAL A 330 -15.00 -32.46 0.48
CA VAL A 330 -16.42 -32.71 0.77
C VAL A 330 -16.66 -34.21 0.61
N GLU A 331 -17.27 -34.84 1.61
CA GLU A 331 -17.48 -36.29 1.67
C GLU A 331 -16.23 -37.11 1.28
N PRO A 332 -15.09 -36.94 2.00
CA PRO A 332 -13.78 -37.45 1.56
C PRO A 332 -13.72 -38.98 1.47
N HIS A 333 -14.62 -39.68 2.16
CA HIS A 333 -14.73 -41.13 2.14
C HIS A 333 -15.47 -41.67 0.90
N LEU A 334 -16.22 -40.83 0.18
CA LEU A 334 -16.99 -41.21 -1.02
C LEU A 334 -16.49 -40.53 -2.29
N SER A 335 -16.08 -39.27 -2.19
CA SER A 335 -15.86 -38.41 -3.36
C SER A 335 -14.80 -38.94 -4.33
N ALA A 336 -13.72 -39.54 -3.83
CA ALA A 336 -12.70 -40.16 -4.69
C ALA A 336 -13.26 -41.37 -5.48
N GLN A 337 -13.97 -42.27 -4.80
CA GLN A 337 -14.55 -43.46 -5.42
C GLN A 337 -15.65 -43.09 -6.42
N ARG A 338 -16.54 -42.16 -6.05
CA ARG A 338 -17.62 -41.69 -6.92
C ARG A 338 -17.09 -40.95 -8.13
N HIS A 339 -16.05 -40.12 -7.96
CA HIS A 339 -15.42 -39.41 -9.07
C HIS A 339 -14.83 -40.39 -10.11
N GLU A 340 -14.08 -41.39 -9.67
CA GLU A 340 -13.48 -42.38 -10.59
C GLU A 340 -14.57 -43.15 -11.36
N LEU A 341 -15.57 -43.66 -10.64
CA LEU A 341 -16.69 -44.39 -11.23
C LEU A 341 -17.43 -43.57 -12.29
N TRP A 342 -17.71 -42.29 -12.01
CA TRP A 342 -18.42 -41.44 -12.96
C TRP A 342 -17.53 -40.96 -14.11
N ARG A 343 -16.22 -40.83 -13.90
CA ARG A 343 -15.25 -40.53 -14.98
C ARG A 343 -15.18 -41.66 -15.99
N GLU A 344 -14.97 -42.90 -15.52
CA GLU A 344 -14.94 -44.09 -16.38
C GLU A 344 -16.24 -44.22 -17.18
N ARG A 345 -17.37 -44.00 -16.50
CA ARG A 345 -18.68 -44.02 -17.14
C ARG A 345 -18.83 -42.87 -18.14
N ALA A 346 -18.39 -41.65 -17.84
CA ALA A 346 -18.50 -40.55 -18.79
C ALA A 346 -17.76 -40.84 -20.11
N GLY A 347 -16.67 -41.60 -20.11
CA GLY A 347 -15.98 -42.04 -21.33
C GLY A 347 -16.50 -43.36 -21.95
N GLY A 348 -17.36 -44.08 -21.25
CA GLY A 348 -17.78 -45.44 -21.61
C GLY A 348 -19.11 -45.53 -22.36
N GLU A 349 -19.36 -46.70 -22.95
CA GLU A 349 -20.58 -47.01 -23.69
C GLU A 349 -21.85 -46.82 -22.83
N LEU A 350 -22.92 -46.35 -23.47
CA LEU A 350 -24.22 -46.17 -22.83
C LEU A 350 -24.98 -47.50 -22.86
N THR A 351 -25.31 -48.01 -21.68
CA THR A 351 -26.13 -49.20 -21.50
C THR A 351 -27.50 -48.81 -20.94
N SER A 352 -28.50 -49.68 -21.06
CA SER A 352 -29.83 -49.46 -20.46
C SER A 352 -29.78 -49.21 -18.95
N ARG A 353 -28.80 -49.81 -18.25
CA ARG A 353 -28.57 -49.59 -16.82
C ARG A 353 -28.15 -48.16 -16.47
N CYS A 354 -27.55 -47.41 -17.41
CA CYS A 354 -27.12 -46.04 -17.18
C CYS A 354 -28.25 -45.11 -16.72
N ALA A 355 -29.49 -45.33 -17.18
CA ALA A 355 -30.63 -44.50 -16.78
C ALA A 355 -30.98 -44.66 -15.29
N SER A 356 -30.94 -45.89 -14.76
CA SER A 356 -31.17 -46.16 -13.34
C SER A 356 -30.02 -45.59 -12.50
N ASP A 357 -28.79 -45.87 -12.91
CA ASP A 357 -27.59 -45.46 -12.19
C ASP A 357 -27.48 -43.92 -12.09
N VAL A 358 -27.76 -43.20 -13.19
CA VAL A 358 -27.76 -41.72 -13.20
C VAL A 358 -28.84 -41.17 -12.27
N ARG A 359 -30.04 -41.80 -12.25
CA ARG A 359 -31.15 -41.38 -11.39
C ARG A 359 -30.81 -41.56 -9.92
N GLU A 360 -30.22 -42.71 -9.56
CA GLU A 360 -29.80 -43.00 -8.19
C GLU A 360 -28.69 -42.04 -7.74
N ALA A 361 -27.70 -41.79 -8.59
CA ALA A 361 -26.60 -40.88 -8.26
C ALA A 361 -27.02 -39.42 -8.14
N THR A 362 -27.99 -38.98 -8.96
CA THR A 362 -28.57 -37.64 -8.82
C THR A 362 -29.32 -37.50 -7.49
N LYS A 363 -30.03 -38.55 -7.05
CA LYS A 363 -30.66 -38.59 -5.72
C LYS A 363 -29.62 -38.59 -4.59
N GLU A 364 -28.53 -39.35 -4.73
CA GLU A 364 -27.43 -39.40 -3.77
C GLU A 364 -26.79 -38.01 -3.62
N LEU A 365 -26.47 -37.33 -4.72
CA LEU A 365 -25.95 -35.95 -4.71
C LEU A 365 -26.88 -34.99 -3.94
N GLY A 366 -28.19 -35.07 -4.20
CA GLY A 366 -29.19 -34.24 -3.54
C GLY A 366 -29.34 -34.55 -2.05
N ALA A 367 -29.35 -35.84 -1.68
CA ALA A 367 -29.47 -36.29 -0.29
C ALA A 367 -28.27 -35.86 0.57
N LEU A 368 -27.07 -35.96 0.01
CA LEU A 368 -25.84 -35.51 0.67
C LEU A 368 -25.61 -33.99 0.54
N GLN A 369 -26.44 -33.29 -0.23
CA GLN A 369 -26.30 -31.86 -0.52
C GLN A 369 -24.90 -31.47 -1.00
N VAL A 370 -24.23 -32.36 -1.75
CA VAL A 370 -22.82 -32.21 -2.14
C VAL A 370 -22.57 -30.89 -2.87
N GLU A 371 -23.46 -30.51 -3.79
CA GLU A 371 -23.38 -29.24 -4.51
C GLU A 371 -23.48 -28.04 -3.56
N ALA A 372 -24.41 -28.06 -2.60
CA ALA A 372 -24.55 -26.99 -1.62
C ALA A 372 -23.32 -26.90 -0.69
N GLN A 373 -22.68 -28.03 -0.36
CA GLN A 373 -21.45 -28.03 0.42
C GLN A 373 -20.25 -27.49 -0.37
N ILE A 374 -20.09 -27.91 -1.63
CA ILE A 374 -19.02 -27.42 -2.53
C ILE A 374 -19.14 -25.91 -2.74
N TRP A 375 -20.36 -25.41 -2.95
CA TRP A 375 -20.58 -24.01 -3.34
C TRP A 375 -20.93 -23.09 -2.16
N GLY A 376 -21.48 -23.62 -1.07
CA GLY A 376 -21.73 -22.88 0.18
C GLY A 376 -20.44 -22.46 0.89
N ALA A 377 -19.41 -23.32 0.88
CA ALA A 377 -18.07 -22.98 1.39
C ALA A 377 -17.43 -21.77 0.69
N ARG A 378 -17.89 -21.45 -0.53
CA ARG A 378 -17.40 -20.31 -1.32
C ARG A 378 -17.88 -18.97 -0.76
N ALA A 379 -19.11 -18.91 -0.25
CA ALA A 379 -19.67 -17.71 0.37
C ALA A 379 -19.02 -17.43 1.74
N THR A 380 -18.74 -18.49 2.51
CA THR A 380 -18.10 -18.35 3.83
C THR A 380 -16.62 -17.98 3.71
N ALA A 381 -15.88 -18.54 2.73
CA ALA A 381 -14.47 -18.21 2.50
C ALA A 381 -14.24 -16.76 1.99
N LEU A 382 -15.23 -16.16 1.31
CA LEU A 382 -15.19 -14.74 0.92
C LEU A 382 -15.48 -13.80 2.10
N LEU A 383 -16.29 -14.25 3.07
CA LEU A 383 -16.61 -13.50 4.30
C LEU A 383 -15.51 -13.60 5.38
N LEU A 384 -14.72 -14.67 5.36
CA LEU A 384 -13.68 -14.97 6.36
C LEU A 384 -12.27 -14.62 5.92
N GLN A 385 -12.04 -13.83 4.86
CA GLN A 385 -10.70 -13.28 4.65
C GLN A 385 -10.42 -12.22 5.73
N PRO A 386 -9.53 -12.47 6.70
CA PRO A 386 -9.13 -11.42 7.63
C PRO A 386 -8.46 -10.33 6.79
N THR A 387 -9.04 -9.14 6.79
CA THR A 387 -8.35 -7.95 6.31
C THR A 387 -7.05 -7.86 7.11
N LYS A 388 -5.90 -7.86 6.42
CA LYS A 388 -4.56 -7.72 7.02
C LYS A 388 -4.39 -6.41 7.82
N GLU A 389 -5.43 -5.59 7.91
CA GLU A 389 -5.50 -4.42 8.78
C GLU A 389 -5.69 -4.77 10.26
N SER A 390 -6.24 -5.95 10.59
CA SER A 390 -6.40 -6.37 11.99
C SER A 390 -5.11 -6.87 12.66
N ALA A 391 -4.05 -7.15 11.90
CA ALA A 391 -2.80 -7.71 12.43
C ALA A 391 -1.68 -6.67 12.62
N ARG A 392 -1.98 -5.38 12.45
CA ARG A 392 -1.04 -4.26 12.73
C ARG A 392 -1.47 -3.39 13.91
N ALA A 393 -2.51 -3.80 14.64
CA ALA A 393 -3.05 -3.05 15.77
C ALA A 393 -2.86 -3.76 17.14
N GLU A 394 -2.04 -4.81 17.19
CA GLU A 394 -1.59 -5.43 18.45
C GLU A 394 -0.09 -5.24 18.67
#